data_AF-A0A529XFW9-F1
#
_entry.id   AF-A0A529XFW9-F1
#
_cell.length_a   1.000
_cell.length_b   1.000
_cell.length_c   1.000
_cell.angle_alpha   90.00
_cell.angle_beta   90.00
_cell.angle_gamma   90.00
#
_symmetry.space_group_name_H-M   'P 1'
#
loop_
_entity.id
_entity.type
_entity.pdbx_description
1 polymer ?
#
loop_
_entity_poly.entity_id
_entity_poly.type
_entity_poly.pdbx_seq_one_letter_code
_entity_poly.pdbx_strand_id
1 'polypeptide(L)' 'MNQVKKADPNNRTVAENRKARFSYEVLDTIETGLVLTGTEVKSLRQGQANIQESYASAEGGEIWLINSY' A
#
# COMPACT_ATOMS: atom_id res chain seq x y z
N MET A 1 -15.66 -14.10 -17.98
CA MET A 1 -14.88 -14.85 -16.96
C MET A 1 -14.52 -13.90 -15.84
N ASN A 2 -15.14 -14.03 -14.65
CA ASN A 2 -14.69 -13.31 -13.46
C ASN A 2 -14.46 -14.36 -12.38
N GLN A 3 -13.19 -14.71 -12.14
CA GLN A 3 -12.83 -15.61 -11.05
C GLN A 3 -12.89 -14.80 -9.75
N VAL A 4 -13.94 -15.02 -8.95
CA VAL A 4 -13.97 -14.56 -7.57
C VAL A 4 -12.97 -15.43 -6.81
N LYS A 5 -11.73 -14.95 -6.68
CA LYS A 5 -10.72 -15.58 -5.82
C LYS A 5 -11.26 -15.57 -4.39
N LYS A 6 -11.37 -16.76 -3.77
CA LYS A 6 -11.68 -16.90 -2.35
C LYS A 6 -10.69 -16.04 -1.55
N ALA A 7 -11.21 -15.18 -0.67
CA ALA A 7 -10.39 -14.36 0.21
C ALA A 7 -9.59 -15.28 1.15
N ASP A 8 -8.27 -15.29 0.96
CA ASP A 8 -7.37 -15.89 1.92
C ASP A 8 -7.42 -15.02 3.20
N PRO A 9 -7.75 -15.59 4.38
CA PRO A 9 -7.78 -14.83 5.63
C PRO A 9 -6.46 -14.14 5.96
N ASN A 10 -5.35 -14.57 5.36
CA ASN A 10 -4.04 -13.94 5.54
C ASN A 10 -3.73 -12.82 4.52
N ASN A 11 -4.51 -12.69 3.44
CA ASN A 11 -4.31 -11.66 2.43
C ASN A 11 -5.38 -10.57 2.50
N ARG A 12 -5.35 -9.81 3.61
CA ARG A 12 -6.23 -8.67 3.83
C ARG A 12 -5.51 -7.38 3.45
N THR A 13 -6.16 -6.55 2.63
CA THR A 13 -5.72 -5.18 2.37
C THR A 13 -5.71 -4.38 3.68
N VAL A 14 -4.52 -3.93 4.09
CA VAL A 14 -4.30 -3.18 5.34
C VAL A 14 -4.55 -1.68 5.15
N ALA A 15 -4.18 -1.13 4.00
CA ALA A 15 -4.38 0.27 3.67
C ALA A 15 -4.56 0.43 2.15
N GLU A 16 -5.38 1.39 1.74
CA GLU A 16 -5.60 1.72 0.32
C GLU A 16 -5.82 3.23 0.17
N ASN A 17 -5.05 3.87 -0.72
CA ASN A 17 -5.27 5.28 -1.07
C ASN A 17 -6.40 5.40 -2.11
N ARG A 18 -7.65 5.42 -1.63
CA ARG A 18 -8.82 5.60 -2.50
C ARG A 18 -8.86 6.98 -3.17
N LYS A 19 -8.27 8.01 -2.56
CA LYS A 19 -8.19 9.36 -3.13
C LYS A 19 -7.33 9.38 -4.38
N ALA A 20 -6.23 8.65 -4.40
CA ALA A 20 -5.36 8.55 -5.57
C ALA A 20 -6.12 8.02 -6.80
N ARG A 21 -6.96 6.99 -6.64
CA ARG A 21 -7.78 6.44 -7.73
C ARG A 21 -8.88 7.37 -8.25
N PHE A 22 -9.30 8.36 -7.44
CA PHE A 22 -10.31 9.33 -7.84
C PHE A 22 -9.68 10.58 -8.47
N SER A 23 -8.55 11.04 -7.91
CA SER A 23 -7.88 12.28 -8.33
C SER A 23 -6.96 12.09 -9.54
N TYR A 24 -6.50 10.88 -9.82
CA TYR A 24 -5.55 10.59 -10.88
C TYR A 24 -6.00 9.41 -11.73
N GLU A 25 -5.58 9.41 -12.99
CA GLU A 25 -5.66 8.25 -13.86
C GLU A 25 -4.41 7.38 -13.67
N VAL A 26 -4.62 6.12 -13.28
CA VAL A 26 -3.53 5.16 -13.09
C VAL A 26 -3.21 4.49 -14.42
N LEU A 27 -2.06 4.84 -15.00
CA LEU A 27 -1.61 4.28 -16.27
C LEU A 27 -0.96 2.90 -16.11
N ASP A 28 -0.20 2.70 -15.04
CA ASP A 28 0.50 1.45 -14.75
C ASP A 28 0.62 1.24 -13.24
N THR A 29 0.78 -0.02 -12.82
CA THR A 29 0.93 -0.42 -11.42
C THR A 29 2.11 -1.37 -11.28
N ILE A 30 3.02 -1.01 -10.38
CA ILE A 30 4.16 -1.85 -10.02
C ILE A 30 3.94 -2.52 -8.67
N GLU A 31 4.38 -3.78 -8.53
CA GLU A 31 4.39 -4.49 -7.26
C GLU A 31 5.74 -4.29 -6.57
N THR A 32 5.71 -3.88 -5.31
CA THR A 32 6.93 -3.61 -4.51
C THR A 32 6.80 -4.23 -3.13
N GLY A 33 7.95 -4.50 -2.50
CA GLY A 33 8.02 -4.91 -1.10
C GLY A 33 8.39 -3.72 -0.21
N LEU A 34 7.65 -3.51 0.88
CA LEU A 34 7.99 -2.52 1.90
C LEU A 34 8.72 -3.22 3.05
N VAL A 35 9.92 -2.76 3.37
CA VAL A 35 10.67 -3.24 4.54
C VAL A 35 10.10 -2.57 5.78
N LEU A 36 9.61 -3.38 6.72
CA LEU A 36 8.96 -2.92 7.94
C LEU A 36 9.61 -3.53 9.19
N THR A 37 9.56 -2.78 10.26
CA THR A 37 9.91 -3.21 11.62
C THR A 37 8.71 -3.87 12.31
N GLY A 38 8.97 -4.68 13.34
CA GLY A 38 7.92 -5.46 14.01
C GLY A 38 6.78 -4.62 14.62
N THR A 39 7.05 -3.38 15.03
CA THR A 39 6.05 -2.42 15.51
C THR A 39 5.13 -1.93 14.39
N GLU A 40 5.68 -1.61 13.22
CA GLU A 40 4.89 -1.15 12.07
C GLU A 40 3.97 -2.26 11.56
N VAL A 41 4.46 -3.51 11.52
CA VAL A 41 3.64 -4.67 11.17
C VAL A 41 2.43 -4.81 12.12
N LYS A 42 2.60 -4.53 13.41
CA LYS A 42 1.49 -4.57 14.37
C LYS A 42 0.48 -3.45 14.10
N SER A 43 0.92 -2.21 13.85
CA SER A 43 0.04 -1.08 13.55
C SER A 43 -0.78 -1.32 12.27
N LEU A 44 -0.15 -1.82 11.20
CA LEU A 44 -0.84 -2.16 9.94
C LEU A 44 -1.91 -3.24 10.15
N ARG A 45 -1.60 -4.28 10.95
CA ARG A 45 -2.58 -5.34 11.27
C ARG A 45 -3.75 -4.84 12.11
N GLN A 46 -3.55 -3.77 12.88
CA GLN A 46 -4.61 -3.09 13.63
C GLN A 46 -5.40 -2.08 12.77
N GLY A 47 -5.03 -1.91 11.49
CA GLY A 47 -5.66 -0.94 10.59
C GLY A 47 -5.25 0.51 10.87
N GLN A 48 -4.17 0.72 11.62
CA GLN A 48 -3.59 2.03 11.88
C GLN A 48 -2.56 2.35 10.79
N ALA A 49 -3.05 2.65 9.59
CA ALA A 49 -2.24 3.20 8.51
C ALA A 49 -3.03 4.16 7.64
N ASN A 50 -2.39 5.26 7.26
CA ASN A 50 -2.84 6.26 6.33
C ASN A 50 -1.75 6.57 5.30
N ILE A 51 -2.11 6.36 4.04
CA ILE A 51 -1.29 6.61 2.86
C ILE A 51 -1.96 7.61 1.90
N GLN A 52 -2.94 8.38 2.38
CA GLN A 52 -3.69 9.32 1.55
C GLN A 52 -2.83 10.49 1.06
N GLU A 53 -1.90 10.95 1.90
CA GLU A 53 -1.00 12.07 1.64
C GLU A 53 0.45 11.62 1.41
N SER A 54 0.67 10.29 1.33
CA SER A 54 1.97 9.72 1.05
C SER A 54 2.28 9.71 -0.44
N TYR A 55 3.56 9.76 -0.79
CA TYR A 55 4.04 9.62 -2.16
C TYR A 55 5.25 8.68 -2.23
N ALA A 56 5.51 8.13 -3.41
CA ALA A 56 6.69 7.32 -3.68
C ALA A 56 7.80 8.19 -4.28
N SER A 57 9.02 8.09 -3.75
CA SER A 57 10.23 8.74 -4.26
C SER A 57 11.22 7.68 -4.75
N ALA A 58 11.83 7.87 -5.91
CA ALA A 58 12.87 6.98 -6.43
C ALA A 58 14.25 7.56 -6.10
N GLU A 59 14.97 6.93 -5.18
CA GLU A 59 16.25 7.42 -4.68
C GLU A 59 17.26 6.28 -4.60
N GLY A 60 18.44 6.46 -5.20
CA GLY A 60 19.54 5.49 -5.09
C GLY A 60 19.27 4.12 -5.70
N GLY A 61 18.27 3.99 -6.58
CA GLY A 61 17.86 2.70 -7.16
C GLY A 61 16.77 1.97 -6.36
N GLU A 62 16.23 2.61 -5.32
CA GLU A 62 15.15 2.09 -4.49
C GLU A 62 13.93 3.01 -4.53
N ILE A 63 12.78 2.48 -4.10
CA ILE A 63 11.54 3.24 -3.96
C ILE A 63 11.24 3.43 -2.48
N TRP A 64 11.13 4.69 -2.09
CA TRP A 64 10.80 5.11 -0.73
C TRP A 64 9.37 5.58 -0.66
N LEU A 65 8.62 5.06 0.32
CA LEU A 65 7.30 5.58 0.67
C LEU A 65 7.48 6.70 1.71
N ILE A 66 7.14 7.93 1.32
CA ILE A 66 7.31 9.12 2.16
C ILE A 66 5.94 9.60 2.63
N ASN A 67 5.88 10.12 3.87
CA ASN A 67 4.68 10.71 4.47
C ASN A 67 3.51 9.72 4.68
N SER A 68 3.83 8.47 5.03
CA SER A 68 2.86 7.48 5.52
C SER A 68 2.90 7.39 7.04
N TYR A 69 1.74 7.31 7.71
CA TYR A 69 1.62 7.20 9.18
C TYR A 69 0.57 6.18 9.61
#